data_AF-A0A4U7KXL7-F1
#
_entry.id   AF-A0A4U7KXL7-F1
#
_cell.length_a   1.000
_cell.length_b   1.000
_cell.length_c   1.000
_cell.angle_alpha   90.00
_cell.angle_beta   90.00
_cell.angle_gamma   90.00
#
_symmetry.space_group_name_H-M   'P 1'
#
loop_
_entity.id
_entity.type
_entity.pdbx_description
1 polymer ?
#
loop_
_entity_poly.entity_id
_entity_poly.type
_entity_poly.pdbx_seq_one_letter_code
_entity_poly.pdbx_strand_id
1 'polypeptide(L)'
;MLRFTRLLGSALALTLALSCVTAAPQPLSQSAARLSRRATVCNGDASLCSRLYSNVTYIGAHNSYAVGTIDGASTGKNQEQTVTTQLNDGIRLLQVQAHKSSNSSSGSGIDLCHSSCSLENGGTLESYLSKVKSWVDSNPNDVLTLLIVNSDDLAVSNFATAFQSTGLSSKAYSPGTAALAKDAWPTLGSLIDAGKNVVVFIDNSADVSSVPYILPHFQNTWENAYDQTATPFNCSIDRINAGSQAANLMYLVNHYLDTSFSLFGTTVYIPDTAQLSTTNSYASVMSNANNCAGLHGGVYPTYVLTDFYDFGNGSVFQAAARMNGVQYTAKPIGNATKSSSGSSSGNASGSGSSSTSAKVHIGAGTVALAITSLALASSLL
;
A
#
# COMPACT_ATOMS: atom_id res chain seq x y z
N MET A 1 73.14 -82.88 -48.05
CA MET A 1 71.73 -83.34 -48.07
C MET A 1 71.23 -83.42 -46.62
N LEU A 2 69.98 -83.01 -46.40
CA LEU A 2 69.18 -83.03 -45.17
C LEU A 2 69.41 -81.95 -44.09
N ARG A 3 68.54 -80.93 -44.20
CA ARG A 3 67.78 -80.15 -43.19
C ARG A 3 68.09 -80.38 -41.71
N PHE A 4 68.24 -79.28 -40.96
CA PHE A 4 67.51 -79.05 -39.70
C PHE A 4 67.24 -77.54 -39.51
N THR A 5 65.97 -77.25 -39.22
CA THR A 5 65.35 -75.95 -38.95
C THR A 5 65.89 -75.27 -37.70
N ARG A 6 66.21 -73.96 -37.78
CA ARG A 6 66.49 -73.09 -36.62
C ARG A 6 65.19 -72.38 -36.20
N LEU A 7 64.74 -72.61 -34.97
CA LEU A 7 63.77 -71.76 -34.28
C LEU A 7 64.52 -70.62 -33.57
N LEU A 8 64.23 -69.36 -33.93
CA LEU A 8 64.54 -68.20 -33.09
C LEU A 8 63.38 -68.00 -32.11
N GLY A 9 63.66 -68.14 -30.81
CA GLY A 9 62.77 -67.71 -29.74
C GLY A 9 63.09 -66.27 -29.34
N SER A 10 62.14 -65.35 -29.51
CA SER A 10 62.21 -63.98 -28.99
C SER A 10 61.63 -63.96 -27.58
N ALA A 11 62.44 -63.65 -26.57
CA ALA A 11 61.99 -63.44 -25.20
C ALA A 11 61.41 -62.01 -25.06
N LEU A 12 60.11 -61.91 -24.78
CA LEU A 12 59.43 -60.65 -24.47
C LEU A 12 59.50 -60.42 -22.94
N ALA A 13 60.29 -59.45 -22.49
CA ALA A 13 60.34 -59.05 -21.09
C ALA A 13 59.17 -58.09 -20.80
N LEU A 14 58.23 -58.52 -19.95
CA LEU A 14 57.08 -57.72 -19.51
C LEU A 14 57.46 -56.96 -18.23
N THR A 15 57.68 -55.65 -18.34
CA THR A 15 57.86 -54.76 -17.19
C THR A 15 56.49 -54.36 -16.62
N LEU A 16 56.14 -54.86 -15.43
CA LEU A 16 54.99 -54.38 -14.66
C LEU A 16 55.32 -53.01 -14.05
N ALA A 17 54.70 -51.94 -14.57
CA ALA A 17 54.68 -50.64 -13.90
C ALA A 17 53.58 -50.64 -12.82
N LEU A 18 53.99 -50.54 -11.55
CA LEU A 18 53.08 -50.45 -10.42
C LEU A 18 52.62 -48.98 -10.27
N SER A 19 51.46 -48.64 -10.81
CA SER A 19 50.83 -47.33 -10.59
C SER A 19 50.14 -47.30 -9.23
N CYS A 20 50.77 -46.66 -8.24
CA CYS A 20 50.12 -46.33 -6.97
C CYS A 20 49.05 -45.24 -7.21
N VAL A 21 47.78 -45.63 -7.29
CA VAL A 21 46.65 -44.70 -7.26
C VAL A 21 46.41 -44.28 -5.80
N THR A 22 46.84 -43.09 -5.43
CA THR A 22 46.47 -42.46 -4.17
C THR A 22 45.04 -41.94 -4.28
N ALA A 23 44.08 -42.65 -3.69
CA ALA A 23 42.71 -42.16 -3.57
C ALA A 23 42.67 -40.99 -2.57
N ALA A 24 42.64 -39.76 -3.06
CA ALA A 24 42.41 -38.58 -2.24
C ALA A 24 40.95 -38.63 -1.71
N PRO A 25 40.72 -38.39 -0.40
CA PRO A 25 39.36 -38.33 0.12
C PRO A 25 38.63 -37.13 -0.48
N GLN A 26 37.53 -37.39 -1.19
CA GLN A 26 36.67 -36.32 -1.70
C GLN A 26 35.95 -35.66 -0.52
N PRO A 27 35.95 -34.32 -0.41
CA PRO A 27 35.17 -33.65 0.62
C PRO A 27 33.69 -33.90 0.35
N LEU A 28 33.01 -34.54 1.30
CA LEU A 28 31.55 -34.63 1.32
C LEU A 28 31.01 -33.21 1.41
N SER A 29 30.53 -32.68 0.29
CA SER A 29 29.79 -31.42 0.25
C SER A 29 28.45 -31.64 0.96
N GLN A 30 28.41 -31.38 2.27
CA GLN A 30 27.16 -31.26 3.01
C GLN A 30 26.42 -30.05 2.45
N SER A 31 25.48 -30.27 1.54
CA SER A 31 24.40 -29.30 1.30
C SER A 31 23.66 -29.15 2.61
N ALA A 32 24.04 -28.14 3.40
CA ALA A 32 23.22 -27.67 4.50
C ALA A 32 21.87 -27.30 3.89
N ALA A 33 20.85 -28.13 4.13
CA ALA A 33 19.48 -27.78 3.79
C ALA A 33 19.21 -26.43 4.48
N ARG A 34 19.09 -25.36 3.68
CA ARG A 34 18.71 -24.06 4.23
C ARG A 34 17.32 -24.24 4.80
N LEU A 35 17.20 -24.25 6.12
CA LEU A 35 15.91 -24.16 6.80
C LEU A 35 15.28 -22.83 6.36
N SER A 36 14.36 -22.90 5.41
CA SER A 36 13.58 -21.73 5.00
C SER A 36 12.55 -21.49 6.08
N ARG A 37 12.61 -20.30 6.69
CA ARG A 37 11.56 -19.87 7.63
C ARG A 37 10.27 -19.73 6.83
N ARG A 38 9.25 -20.48 7.22
CA ARG A 38 7.90 -20.37 6.66
C ARG A 38 7.06 -19.43 7.51
N ALA A 39 6.33 -18.53 6.89
CA ALA A 39 5.33 -17.70 7.55
C ALA A 39 4.26 -18.59 8.21
N THR A 40 4.06 -18.42 9.51
CA THR A 40 3.02 -19.12 10.28
C THR A 40 1.80 -18.26 10.55
N VAL A 41 1.94 -16.94 10.38
CA VAL A 41 0.88 -15.93 10.49
C VAL A 41 1.11 -14.94 9.37
N CYS A 42 0.07 -14.61 8.61
CA CYS A 42 0.15 -13.69 7.48
C CYS A 42 -0.93 -12.64 7.63
N ASN A 43 -0.57 -11.36 7.66
CA ASN A 43 -1.50 -10.25 7.93
C ASN A 43 -2.36 -10.47 9.19
N GLY A 44 -1.76 -11.07 10.23
CA GLY A 44 -2.40 -11.30 11.54
C GLY A 44 -3.15 -12.62 11.71
N ASP A 45 -3.35 -13.43 10.67
CA ASP A 45 -4.05 -14.73 10.78
C ASP A 45 -3.32 -15.86 10.02
N ALA A 46 -3.22 -17.05 10.63
CA ALA A 46 -2.50 -18.19 10.05
C ALA A 46 -3.19 -18.75 8.79
N SER A 47 -4.52 -18.70 8.72
CA SER A 47 -5.29 -19.20 7.57
C SER A 47 -5.06 -18.40 6.29
N LEU A 48 -4.64 -17.13 6.43
CA LEU A 48 -4.33 -16.27 5.29
C LEU A 48 -3.02 -16.68 4.59
N CYS A 49 -2.11 -17.39 5.26
CA CYS A 49 -0.82 -17.76 4.66
C CYS A 49 -0.94 -18.66 3.43
N SER A 50 -1.96 -19.52 3.37
CA SER A 50 -2.23 -20.38 2.21
C SER A 50 -3.15 -19.75 1.17
N ARG A 51 -3.70 -18.56 1.43
CA ARG A 51 -4.57 -17.87 0.47
C ARG A 51 -3.75 -17.14 -0.58
N LEU A 52 -4.23 -17.16 -1.82
CA LEU A 52 -3.69 -16.33 -2.90
C LEU A 52 -3.84 -14.85 -2.50
N TYR A 53 -2.83 -14.04 -2.83
CA TYR A 53 -2.86 -12.60 -2.62
C TYR A 53 -4.12 -11.94 -3.21
N SER A 54 -4.54 -12.43 -4.37
CA SER A 54 -5.74 -12.00 -5.11
C SER A 54 -7.07 -12.40 -4.47
N ASN A 55 -7.06 -13.29 -3.47
CA ASN A 55 -8.23 -13.83 -2.78
C ASN A 55 -8.23 -13.46 -1.28
N VAL A 56 -7.80 -12.23 -0.99
CA VAL A 56 -7.89 -11.60 0.33
C VAL A 56 -8.41 -10.18 0.12
N THR A 57 -9.34 -9.76 0.98
CA THR A 57 -9.83 -8.37 1.01
C THR A 57 -8.98 -7.55 1.96
N TYR A 58 -8.41 -6.46 1.47
CA TYR A 58 -7.59 -5.51 2.22
C TYR A 58 -8.32 -4.17 2.36
N ILE A 59 -8.28 -3.58 3.55
CA ILE A 59 -8.69 -2.18 3.73
C ILE A 59 -7.54 -1.28 3.29
N GLY A 60 -7.89 -0.26 2.51
CA GLY A 60 -6.97 0.75 2.01
C GLY A 60 -7.24 2.14 2.55
N ALA A 61 -6.16 2.93 2.66
CA ALA A 61 -6.21 4.35 2.96
C ALA A 61 -6.02 5.17 1.67
N HIS A 62 -7.07 5.90 1.27
CA HIS A 62 -7.05 6.87 0.17
C HIS A 62 -6.11 8.04 0.55
N ASN A 63 -5.27 8.45 -0.41
CA ASN A 63 -4.19 9.44 -0.22
C ASN A 63 -3.55 9.36 1.16
N SER A 64 -3.05 8.18 1.50
CA SER A 64 -2.50 7.82 2.81
C SER A 64 -1.45 8.77 3.42
N TYR A 65 -0.86 9.67 2.62
CA TYR A 65 0.06 10.72 3.06
C TYR A 65 -0.64 12.02 3.50
N ALA A 66 -1.87 12.27 3.06
CA ALA A 66 -2.63 13.50 3.26
C ALA A 66 -3.29 13.52 4.66
N VAL A 67 -2.45 13.70 5.68
CA VAL A 67 -2.81 13.53 7.08
C VAL A 67 -3.19 14.87 7.73
N GLY A 68 -4.34 14.93 8.40
CA GLY A 68 -4.83 16.13 9.07
C GLY A 68 -5.93 15.86 10.10
N THR A 69 -6.83 16.82 10.29
CA THR A 69 -8.09 16.63 11.02
C THR A 69 -9.24 16.58 10.02
N ILE A 70 -10.43 16.14 10.44
CA ILE A 70 -11.63 16.20 9.58
C ILE A 70 -11.93 17.61 9.04
N ASP A 71 -11.65 18.67 9.80
CA ASP A 71 -11.83 20.06 9.34
C ASP A 71 -10.93 20.38 8.13
N GLY A 72 -9.79 19.68 8.04
CA GLY A 72 -8.85 19.77 6.92
C GLY A 72 -9.29 19.01 5.66
N ALA A 73 -10.39 18.26 5.67
CA ALA A 73 -10.87 17.58 4.46
C ALA A 73 -11.10 18.56 3.30
N SER A 74 -11.58 19.77 3.62
CA SER A 74 -11.76 20.87 2.66
C SER A 74 -10.46 21.36 2.01
N THR A 75 -9.31 21.06 2.61
CA THR A 75 -7.97 21.39 2.11
C THR A 75 -7.21 20.15 1.65
N GLY A 76 -7.91 19.06 1.29
CA GLY A 76 -7.29 17.86 0.72
C GLY A 76 -6.73 16.86 1.74
N LYS A 77 -7.23 16.85 2.98
CA LYS A 77 -6.89 15.78 3.96
C LYS A 77 -7.81 14.58 3.77
N ASN A 78 -7.23 13.38 3.78
CA ASN A 78 -7.96 12.13 3.63
C ASN A 78 -7.90 11.23 4.87
N GLN A 79 -6.91 11.42 5.75
CA GLN A 79 -6.68 10.55 6.91
C GLN A 79 -6.34 11.38 8.16
N GLU A 80 -6.70 10.92 9.36
CA GLU A 80 -6.21 11.57 10.61
C GLU A 80 -4.88 10.99 11.11
N GLN A 81 -4.58 9.77 10.65
CA GLN A 81 -3.52 8.93 11.18
C GLN A 81 -2.30 8.93 10.25
N THR A 82 -1.10 8.92 10.84
CA THR A 82 0.15 8.79 10.06
C THR A 82 0.20 7.43 9.35
N VAL A 83 0.98 7.33 8.27
CA VAL A 83 1.15 6.05 7.54
C VAL A 83 1.56 4.89 8.45
N THR A 84 2.43 5.11 9.44
CA THR A 84 2.83 4.07 10.39
C THR A 84 1.65 3.63 11.25
N THR A 85 0.82 4.57 11.70
CA THR A 85 -0.41 4.27 12.46
C THR A 85 -1.42 3.52 11.59
N GLN A 86 -1.66 3.96 10.36
CA GLN A 86 -2.50 3.26 9.37
C GLN A 86 -2.12 1.78 9.25
N LEU A 87 -0.83 1.51 9.03
CA LEU A 87 -0.30 0.16 8.91
C LEU A 87 -0.43 -0.64 10.22
N ASN A 88 -0.16 -0.02 11.37
CA ASN A 88 -0.35 -0.67 12.68
C ASN A 88 -1.82 -1.02 12.96
N ASP A 89 -2.75 -0.19 12.50
CA ASP A 89 -4.18 -0.37 12.73
C ASP A 89 -4.78 -1.47 11.85
N GLY A 90 -4.22 -1.71 10.67
CA GLY A 90 -4.59 -2.83 9.82
C GLY A 90 -4.72 -2.48 8.35
N ILE A 91 -4.43 -1.25 7.94
CA ILE A 91 -4.37 -0.87 6.53
C ILE A 91 -3.31 -1.72 5.83
N ARG A 92 -3.69 -2.33 4.71
CA ARG A 92 -2.77 -3.15 3.88
C ARG A 92 -2.78 -2.74 2.40
N LEU A 93 -3.54 -1.69 2.05
CA LEU A 93 -3.38 -0.94 0.82
C LEU A 93 -3.11 0.53 1.16
N LEU A 94 -1.98 1.06 0.71
CA LEU A 94 -1.68 2.49 0.76
C LEU A 94 -1.83 3.05 -0.64
N GLN A 95 -2.80 3.92 -0.86
CA GLN A 95 -2.91 4.66 -2.11
C GLN A 95 -2.22 6.03 -1.95
N VAL A 96 -1.41 6.42 -2.92
CA VAL A 96 -0.70 7.71 -2.97
C VAL A 96 -0.91 8.35 -4.33
N GLN A 97 -0.87 9.69 -4.36
CA GLN A 97 -0.93 10.45 -5.59
C GLN A 97 0.38 11.21 -5.77
N ALA A 98 1.06 10.93 -6.86
CA ALA A 98 2.39 11.40 -7.17
C ALA A 98 2.33 12.51 -8.22
N HIS A 99 3.02 13.60 -7.92
CA HIS A 99 3.18 14.76 -8.78
C HIS A 99 4.66 15.07 -8.94
N LYS A 100 5.01 15.68 -10.07
CA LYS A 100 6.34 16.22 -10.29
C LYS A 100 6.60 17.30 -9.24
N SER A 101 7.70 17.16 -8.50
CA SER A 101 8.10 18.17 -7.53
C SER A 101 8.45 19.47 -8.24
N SER A 102 7.88 20.58 -7.77
CA SER A 102 8.30 21.93 -8.17
C SER A 102 9.54 22.42 -7.43
N ASN A 103 9.92 21.73 -6.35
CA ASN A 103 10.92 22.18 -5.38
C ASN A 103 12.18 21.30 -5.32
N SER A 104 12.17 20.11 -5.94
CA SER A 104 13.34 19.22 -5.97
C SER A 104 13.63 18.72 -7.38
N SER A 105 14.86 18.95 -7.83
CA SER A 105 15.48 18.30 -9.00
C SER A 105 16.40 17.14 -8.60
N SER A 106 16.43 16.77 -7.31
CA SER A 106 17.24 15.69 -6.76
C SER A 106 16.38 14.49 -6.35
N GLY A 107 16.97 13.29 -6.33
CA GLY A 107 16.23 12.05 -6.09
C GLY A 107 15.28 11.73 -7.25
N SER A 108 14.07 11.28 -6.91
CA SER A 108 13.01 10.97 -7.87
C SER A 108 12.39 12.21 -8.52
N GLY A 109 12.50 13.37 -7.88
CA GLY A 109 11.79 14.58 -8.28
C GLY A 109 10.28 14.48 -8.13
N ILE A 110 9.78 13.68 -7.16
CA ILE A 110 8.35 13.42 -6.93
C ILE A 110 7.95 13.88 -5.53
N ASP A 111 6.86 14.65 -5.46
CA ASP A 111 6.14 14.96 -4.23
C ASP A 111 4.78 14.24 -4.22
N LEU A 112 4.26 13.95 -3.03
CA LEU A 112 2.92 13.39 -2.86
C LEU A 112 1.93 14.51 -2.60
N CYS A 113 0.97 14.72 -3.50
CA CYS A 113 0.11 15.90 -3.49
C CYS A 113 -1.34 15.57 -3.82
N HIS A 114 -2.30 16.18 -3.12
CA HIS A 114 -3.72 15.97 -3.37
C HIS A 114 -4.21 16.89 -4.48
N SER A 115 -4.41 16.35 -5.68
CA SER A 115 -4.74 17.07 -6.91
C SER A 115 -3.65 18.03 -7.39
N SER A 116 -3.05 18.82 -6.49
CA SER A 116 -1.90 19.67 -6.71
C SER A 116 -1.14 19.92 -5.39
N CYS A 117 0.15 20.23 -5.49
CA CYS A 117 0.99 20.50 -4.31
C CYS A 117 0.69 21.85 -3.63
N SER A 118 -0.13 22.71 -4.25
CA SER A 118 -0.63 23.95 -3.63
C SER A 118 -1.86 23.73 -2.75
N LEU A 119 -2.61 22.64 -3.00
CA LEU A 119 -3.75 22.26 -2.17
C LEU A 119 -3.28 21.49 -0.93
N GLU A 120 -2.52 20.41 -1.15
CA GLU A 120 -1.93 19.61 -0.07
C GLU A 120 -0.63 18.99 -0.57
N ASN A 121 0.43 19.10 0.22
CA ASN A 121 1.73 18.49 -0.06
C ASN A 121 2.20 17.66 1.15
N GLY A 122 2.23 16.34 0.98
CA GLY A 122 2.70 15.37 1.98
C GLY A 122 4.21 15.19 2.05
N GLY A 123 4.96 15.92 1.23
CA GLY A 123 6.40 15.82 1.06
C GLY A 123 6.82 14.82 -0.02
N THR A 124 8.12 14.57 -0.09
CA THR A 124 8.72 13.74 -1.14
C THR A 124 8.28 12.27 -1.06
N LEU A 125 8.23 11.62 -2.22
CA LEU A 125 7.97 10.17 -2.29
C LEU A 125 8.99 9.38 -1.45
N GLU A 126 10.27 9.74 -1.47
CA GLU A 126 11.31 9.09 -0.66
C GLU A 126 11.05 9.18 0.85
N SER A 127 10.60 10.33 1.34
CA SER A 127 10.28 10.52 2.76
C SER A 127 9.12 9.61 3.18
N TYR A 128 8.11 9.50 2.33
CA TYR A 128 6.98 8.60 2.55
C TYR A 128 7.40 7.12 2.50
N LEU A 129 8.09 6.70 1.44
CA LEU A 129 8.55 5.32 1.26
C LEU A 129 9.55 4.88 2.34
N SER A 130 10.34 5.80 2.91
CA SER A 130 11.24 5.50 4.04
C SER A 130 10.46 5.07 5.30
N LYS A 131 9.32 5.72 5.58
CA LYS A 131 8.43 5.33 6.69
C LYS A 131 7.79 3.97 6.43
N VAL A 132 7.30 3.76 5.20
CA VAL A 132 6.74 2.48 4.77
C VAL A 132 7.78 1.36 4.88
N LYS A 133 9.00 1.56 4.38
CA LYS A 133 10.10 0.60 4.46
C LYS A 133 10.43 0.24 5.91
N SER A 134 10.53 1.23 6.78
CA SER A 134 10.80 1.02 8.20
C SER A 134 9.74 0.13 8.85
N TRP A 135 8.47 0.33 8.49
CA TRP A 135 7.38 -0.52 8.95
C TRP A 135 7.45 -1.93 8.36
N VAL A 136 7.67 -2.08 7.04
CA VAL A 136 7.79 -3.39 6.37
C VAL A 136 8.94 -4.23 6.94
N ASP A 137 10.07 -3.61 7.28
CA ASP A 137 11.19 -4.31 7.93
C ASP A 137 10.85 -4.80 9.34
N SER A 138 10.06 -4.02 10.07
CA SER A 138 9.62 -4.35 11.43
C SER A 138 8.48 -5.37 11.47
N ASN A 139 7.77 -5.55 10.34
CA ASN A 139 6.60 -6.41 10.20
C ASN A 139 6.79 -7.42 9.05
N PRO A 140 7.75 -8.36 9.17
CA PRO A 140 8.10 -9.27 8.07
C PRO A 140 6.99 -10.26 7.70
N ASN A 141 5.96 -10.42 8.53
CA ASN A 141 4.83 -11.32 8.33
C ASN A 141 3.62 -10.64 7.68
N ASP A 142 3.79 -9.41 7.18
CA ASP A 142 2.73 -8.64 6.56
C ASP A 142 3.00 -8.41 5.08
N VAL A 143 2.01 -8.65 4.24
CA VAL A 143 1.98 -8.30 2.82
C VAL A 143 1.26 -6.96 2.67
N LEU A 144 1.95 -6.00 2.07
CA LEU A 144 1.49 -4.63 1.84
C LEU A 144 1.31 -4.37 0.35
N THR A 145 0.27 -3.62 -0.01
CA THR A 145 0.06 -3.09 -1.35
C THR A 145 0.30 -1.58 -1.37
N LEU A 146 1.07 -1.09 -2.33
CA LEU A 146 1.18 0.32 -2.68
C LEU A 146 0.51 0.56 -4.03
N LEU A 147 -0.46 1.46 -4.08
CA LEU A 147 -1.10 1.92 -5.32
C LEU A 147 -0.71 3.38 -5.57
N ILE A 148 -0.09 3.63 -6.71
CA ILE A 148 0.41 4.93 -7.10
C ILE A 148 -0.49 5.49 -8.21
N VAL A 149 -1.08 6.64 -7.97
CA VAL A 149 -1.71 7.49 -8.98
C VAL A 149 -0.64 8.43 -9.52
N ASN A 150 -0.24 8.26 -10.78
CA ASN A 150 0.80 9.04 -11.44
C ASN A 150 0.18 10.19 -12.22
N SER A 151 -0.08 11.30 -11.53
CA SER A 151 -0.90 12.39 -12.06
C SER A 151 -0.27 13.17 -13.22
N ASP A 152 1.06 13.09 -13.36
CA ASP A 152 1.82 13.86 -14.36
C ASP A 152 2.51 12.97 -15.42
N ASP A 153 2.06 11.73 -15.60
CA ASP A 153 2.61 10.75 -16.56
C ASP A 153 4.13 10.60 -16.48
N LEU A 154 4.69 10.65 -15.25
CA LEU A 154 6.12 10.52 -15.04
C LEU A 154 6.60 9.13 -15.42
N ALA A 155 7.81 9.03 -15.96
CA ALA A 155 8.41 7.76 -16.29
C ALA A 155 8.58 6.89 -15.02
N VAL A 156 8.29 5.58 -15.13
CA VAL A 156 8.41 4.65 -14.00
C VAL A 156 9.81 4.60 -13.38
N SER A 157 10.85 5.01 -14.13
CA SER A 157 12.22 5.14 -13.64
C SER A 157 12.40 6.20 -12.54
N ASN A 158 11.59 7.26 -12.53
CA ASN A 158 11.57 8.23 -11.42
C ASN A 158 11.09 7.56 -10.13
N PHE A 159 10.03 6.77 -10.19
CA PHE A 159 9.54 5.98 -9.06
C PHE A 159 10.58 4.94 -8.63
N ALA A 160 11.21 4.25 -9.58
CA ALA A 160 12.28 3.30 -9.27
C ALA A 160 13.43 3.95 -8.49
N THR A 161 13.79 5.20 -8.81
CA THR A 161 14.79 5.97 -8.07
C THR A 161 14.42 6.08 -6.59
N ALA A 162 13.17 6.44 -6.26
CA ALA A 162 12.71 6.52 -4.88
C ALA A 162 12.65 5.15 -4.18
N PHE A 163 12.17 4.11 -4.87
CA PHE A 163 12.13 2.75 -4.31
C PHE A 163 13.52 2.18 -4.04
N GLN A 164 14.50 2.46 -4.91
CA GLN A 164 15.87 2.03 -4.75
C GLN A 164 16.60 2.81 -3.65
N SER A 165 16.45 4.14 -3.61
CA SER A 165 17.13 4.98 -2.61
C SER A 165 16.67 4.67 -1.18
N THR A 166 15.40 4.31 -1.00
CA THR A 166 14.84 3.87 0.29
C THR A 166 15.06 2.39 0.59
N GLY A 167 15.52 1.61 -0.39
CA GLY A 167 15.69 0.16 -0.29
C GLY A 167 14.39 -0.64 -0.30
N LEU A 168 13.23 0.00 -0.49
CA LEU A 168 11.92 -0.68 -0.55
C LEU A 168 11.80 -1.60 -1.76
N SER A 169 12.49 -1.31 -2.87
CA SER A 169 12.57 -2.19 -4.05
C SER A 169 13.00 -3.62 -3.70
N SER A 170 13.82 -3.80 -2.66
CA SER A 170 14.27 -5.13 -2.22
C SER A 170 13.12 -6.02 -1.69
N LYS A 171 12.02 -5.41 -1.25
CA LYS A 171 10.82 -6.08 -0.72
C LYS A 171 9.71 -6.22 -1.76
N ALA A 172 9.85 -5.60 -2.93
CA ALA A 172 8.81 -5.55 -3.94
C ALA A 172 8.74 -6.85 -4.75
N TYR A 173 7.54 -7.40 -4.91
CA TYR A 173 7.25 -8.57 -5.72
C TYR A 173 7.39 -8.26 -7.20
N SER A 174 8.02 -9.18 -7.92
CA SER A 174 8.21 -9.10 -9.37
C SER A 174 7.86 -10.45 -10.00
N PRO A 175 6.74 -10.54 -10.75
CA PRO A 175 6.30 -11.78 -11.39
C PRO A 175 6.98 -12.06 -12.74
N GLY A 176 7.84 -11.16 -13.23
CA GLY A 176 8.48 -11.27 -14.55
C GLY A 176 7.53 -11.01 -15.73
N THR A 177 6.28 -10.61 -15.46
CA THR A 177 5.25 -10.29 -16.46
C THR A 177 4.47 -9.05 -16.02
N ALA A 178 3.80 -8.38 -16.96
CA ALA A 178 3.04 -7.15 -16.66
C ALA A 178 1.72 -7.45 -15.92
N ALA A 179 1.13 -8.61 -16.20
CA ALA A 179 -0.20 -8.96 -15.73
C ALA A 179 -0.26 -10.41 -15.26
N LEU A 180 -1.01 -10.64 -14.20
CA LEU A 180 -1.33 -11.96 -13.68
C LEU A 180 -2.85 -12.12 -13.63
N ALA A 181 -3.34 -13.28 -14.08
CA ALA A 181 -4.70 -13.71 -13.76
C ALA A 181 -4.83 -13.93 -12.25
N LYS A 182 -6.04 -13.76 -11.70
CA LYS A 182 -6.35 -13.96 -10.28
C LYS A 182 -5.75 -15.24 -9.69
N ASP A 183 -5.85 -16.36 -10.40
CA ASP A 183 -5.38 -17.68 -9.95
C ASP A 183 -3.86 -17.88 -10.04
N ALA A 184 -3.14 -17.00 -10.75
CA ALA A 184 -1.70 -17.04 -10.90
C ALA A 184 -0.95 -16.25 -9.81
N TRP A 185 -1.65 -15.45 -9.00
CA TRP A 185 -1.04 -14.71 -7.90
C TRP A 185 -0.50 -15.67 -6.82
N PRO A 186 0.72 -15.42 -6.26
CA PRO A 186 1.25 -16.25 -5.19
C PRO A 186 0.41 -16.14 -3.91
N THR A 187 0.60 -17.10 -3.00
CA THR A 187 0.03 -17.00 -1.66
C THR A 187 0.72 -15.93 -0.83
N LEU A 188 0.06 -15.40 0.21
CA LEU A 188 0.67 -14.45 1.14
C LEU A 188 1.90 -15.06 1.81
N GLY A 189 1.83 -16.34 2.22
CA GLY A 189 2.96 -17.05 2.79
C GLY A 189 4.14 -17.12 1.83
N SER A 190 3.90 -17.40 0.55
CA SER A 190 4.96 -17.41 -0.47
C SER A 190 5.62 -16.05 -0.68
N LEU A 191 4.84 -14.95 -0.65
CA LEU A 191 5.39 -13.59 -0.73
C LEU A 191 6.29 -13.27 0.47
N ILE A 192 5.85 -13.64 1.68
CA ILE A 192 6.61 -13.45 2.91
C ILE A 192 7.88 -14.31 2.93
N ASP A 193 7.78 -15.59 2.60
CA ASP A 193 8.91 -16.53 2.59
C ASP A 193 9.99 -16.10 1.59
N ALA A 194 9.61 -15.49 0.47
CA ALA A 194 10.52 -14.92 -0.51
C ALA A 194 11.13 -13.57 -0.07
N GLY A 195 10.66 -12.99 1.04
CA GLY A 195 11.00 -11.62 1.45
C GLY A 195 10.50 -10.55 0.47
N LYS A 196 9.49 -10.89 -0.35
CA LYS A 196 8.88 -10.06 -1.40
C LYS A 196 7.45 -9.66 -1.02
N ASN A 197 7.30 -9.15 0.19
CA ASN A 197 6.02 -8.87 0.84
C ASN A 197 5.44 -7.47 0.52
N VAL A 198 5.90 -6.81 -0.55
CA VAL A 198 5.31 -5.55 -1.04
C VAL A 198 4.86 -5.73 -2.48
N VAL A 199 3.59 -5.48 -2.78
CA VAL A 199 3.05 -5.46 -4.15
C VAL A 199 2.84 -3.99 -4.54
N VAL A 200 3.32 -3.60 -5.72
CA VAL A 200 3.26 -2.20 -6.18
C VAL A 200 2.50 -2.12 -7.49
N PHE A 201 1.50 -1.25 -7.53
CA PHE A 201 0.75 -0.88 -8.73
C PHE A 201 0.93 0.61 -9.04
N ILE A 202 0.95 0.93 -10.33
CA ILE A 202 0.88 2.29 -10.86
C ILE A 202 -0.24 2.35 -11.92
N ASP A 203 -1.06 3.40 -11.90
CA ASP A 203 -2.23 3.57 -12.76
C ASP A 203 -1.88 3.74 -14.25
N ASN A 204 -0.78 4.43 -14.55
CA ASN A 204 -0.26 4.63 -15.89
C ASN A 204 1.27 4.52 -15.94
N SER A 205 1.85 4.54 -17.15
CA SER A 205 3.30 4.62 -17.37
C SER A 205 4.14 3.46 -16.79
N ALA A 206 3.52 2.32 -16.44
CA ALA A 206 4.24 1.12 -16.04
C ALA A 206 5.09 0.57 -17.21
N ASP A 207 6.32 0.19 -16.91
CA ASP A 207 7.19 -0.55 -17.83
C ASP A 207 7.95 -1.63 -17.06
N VAL A 208 7.43 -2.85 -17.08
CA VAL A 208 8.01 -3.99 -16.37
C VAL A 208 9.29 -4.52 -17.01
N SER A 209 9.64 -4.08 -18.23
CA SER A 209 10.92 -4.43 -18.85
C SER A 209 12.09 -3.65 -18.22
N SER A 210 11.83 -2.43 -17.73
CA SER A 210 12.82 -1.60 -17.04
C SER A 210 12.67 -1.63 -15.51
N VAL A 211 11.44 -1.64 -14.99
CA VAL A 211 11.15 -1.64 -13.56
C VAL A 211 10.19 -2.81 -13.23
N PRO A 212 10.72 -4.03 -13.04
CA PRO A 212 9.92 -5.26 -13.11
C PRO A 212 9.03 -5.51 -11.87
N TYR A 213 9.06 -4.62 -10.87
CA TYR A 213 8.31 -4.74 -9.62
C TYR A 213 7.22 -3.67 -9.43
N ILE A 214 7.07 -2.73 -10.38
CA ILE A 214 5.97 -1.76 -10.41
C ILE A 214 5.03 -2.20 -11.53
N LEU A 215 3.89 -2.76 -11.16
CA LEU A 215 2.97 -3.40 -12.09
C LEU A 215 1.90 -2.42 -12.59
N PRO A 216 1.42 -2.55 -13.83
CA PRO A 216 0.28 -1.78 -14.30
C PRO A 216 -0.98 -2.14 -13.50
N HIS A 217 -1.56 -1.15 -12.82
CA HIS A 217 -2.78 -1.29 -12.02
C HIS A 217 -3.90 -1.90 -12.88
N PHE A 218 -4.26 -1.24 -13.98
CA PHE A 218 -5.44 -1.62 -14.77
C PHE A 218 -5.32 -2.90 -15.61
N GLN A 219 -4.13 -3.54 -15.65
CA GLN A 219 -3.97 -4.89 -16.20
C GLN A 219 -4.06 -5.99 -15.14
N ASN A 220 -4.01 -5.64 -13.85
CA ASN A 220 -4.09 -6.58 -12.72
C ASN A 220 -5.35 -6.38 -11.88
N THR A 221 -5.92 -5.17 -11.92
CA THR A 221 -7.12 -4.76 -11.20
C THR A 221 -8.04 -3.94 -12.11
N TRP A 222 -9.28 -3.78 -11.70
CA TRP A 222 -10.16 -2.70 -12.14
C TRP A 222 -10.78 -2.03 -10.91
N GLU A 223 -11.45 -0.91 -11.10
CA GLU A 223 -12.20 -0.25 -10.03
C GLU A 223 -13.50 0.39 -10.52
N ASN A 224 -14.40 0.65 -9.57
CA ASN A 224 -15.59 1.45 -9.78
C ASN A 224 -15.27 2.94 -9.78
N ALA A 225 -16.27 3.76 -10.13
CA ALA A 225 -16.13 5.22 -10.14
C ALA A 225 -15.63 5.73 -8.78
N TYR A 226 -14.68 6.66 -8.83
CA TYR A 226 -14.28 7.51 -7.71
C TYR A 226 -15.21 8.74 -7.64
N ASP A 227 -15.04 9.59 -6.64
CA ASP A 227 -15.81 10.84 -6.42
C ASP A 227 -17.33 10.65 -6.35
N GLN A 228 -17.78 9.53 -5.78
CA GLN A 228 -19.20 9.24 -5.64
C GLN A 228 -19.83 10.09 -4.54
N THR A 229 -20.94 10.75 -4.85
CA THR A 229 -21.66 11.66 -3.94
C THR A 229 -23.00 11.12 -3.45
N ALA A 230 -23.29 9.84 -3.72
CA ALA A 230 -24.53 9.20 -3.31
C ALA A 230 -24.31 7.72 -2.96
N THR A 231 -25.17 7.20 -2.10
CA THR A 231 -25.27 5.76 -1.79
C THR A 231 -26.62 5.20 -2.26
N PRO A 232 -26.73 3.89 -2.58
CA PRO A 232 -25.67 2.88 -2.52
C PRO A 232 -24.56 3.14 -3.53
N PHE A 233 -23.31 2.86 -3.15
CA PHE A 233 -22.16 2.99 -4.03
C PHE A 233 -22.35 2.15 -5.31
N ASN A 234 -21.98 2.72 -6.44
CA ASN A 234 -21.96 2.04 -7.72
C ASN A 234 -20.83 1.00 -7.75
N CYS A 235 -21.17 -0.23 -8.14
CA CYS A 235 -20.23 -1.35 -8.28
C CYS A 235 -19.91 -1.66 -9.75
N SER A 236 -20.36 -0.85 -10.71
CA SER A 236 -20.05 -1.03 -12.13
C SER A 236 -18.55 -0.84 -12.38
N ILE A 237 -18.01 -1.58 -13.34
CA ILE A 237 -16.63 -1.41 -13.80
C ILE A 237 -16.53 -0.04 -14.48
N ASP A 238 -15.65 0.83 -13.98
CA ASP A 238 -15.44 2.18 -14.51
C ASP A 238 -14.04 2.32 -15.13
N ARG A 239 -12.99 1.96 -14.37
CA ARG A 239 -11.60 2.03 -14.84
C ARG A 239 -10.98 0.64 -14.96
N ILE A 240 -10.61 0.28 -16.19
CA ILE A 240 -10.00 -1.00 -16.57
C ILE A 240 -9.18 -0.84 -17.86
N ASN A 241 -8.12 -1.62 -18.03
CA ASN A 241 -7.34 -1.60 -19.27
C ASN A 241 -8.16 -2.21 -20.42
N ALA A 242 -8.16 -1.55 -21.58
CA ALA A 242 -8.88 -1.99 -22.76
C ALA A 242 -8.56 -3.45 -23.13
N GLY A 243 -9.60 -4.25 -23.40
CA GLY A 243 -9.46 -5.67 -23.76
C GLY A 243 -9.26 -6.63 -22.58
N SER A 244 -9.14 -6.12 -21.35
CA SER A 244 -9.02 -6.98 -20.17
C SER A 244 -10.36 -7.60 -19.77
N GLN A 245 -10.32 -8.84 -19.29
CA GLN A 245 -11.51 -9.52 -18.78
C GLN A 245 -11.61 -9.32 -17.26
N ALA A 246 -12.56 -8.49 -16.82
CA ALA A 246 -12.73 -8.14 -15.40
C ALA A 246 -12.85 -9.35 -14.46
N ALA A 247 -13.43 -10.46 -14.93
CA ALA A 247 -13.53 -11.71 -14.18
C ALA A 247 -12.15 -12.27 -13.77
N ASN A 248 -11.12 -12.05 -14.59
CA ASN A 248 -9.75 -12.53 -14.37
C ASN A 248 -8.88 -11.57 -13.55
N LEU A 249 -9.37 -10.36 -13.26
CA LEU A 249 -8.63 -9.32 -12.55
C LEU A 249 -9.14 -9.17 -11.11
N MET A 250 -8.26 -8.85 -10.18
CA MET A 250 -8.66 -8.32 -8.86
C MET A 250 -9.50 -7.04 -9.02
N TYR A 251 -10.12 -6.56 -7.95
CA TYR A 251 -10.78 -5.26 -8.03
C TYR A 251 -10.73 -4.45 -6.74
N LEU A 252 -10.70 -3.15 -6.94
CA LEU A 252 -10.76 -2.13 -5.89
C LEU A 252 -12.16 -1.51 -5.91
N VAL A 253 -12.73 -1.31 -4.73
CA VAL A 253 -13.92 -0.48 -4.56
C VAL A 253 -13.55 0.81 -3.84
N ASN A 254 -13.86 1.92 -4.50
CA ASN A 254 -13.83 3.26 -3.93
C ASN A 254 -15.01 3.38 -2.95
N HIS A 255 -14.73 3.09 -1.67
CA HIS A 255 -15.66 3.13 -0.55
C HIS A 255 -15.39 4.37 0.31
N TYR A 256 -15.46 5.53 -0.31
CA TYR A 256 -15.43 6.83 0.35
C TYR A 256 -16.49 7.70 -0.32
N LEU A 257 -17.29 8.38 0.50
CA LEU A 257 -18.37 9.24 0.03
C LEU A 257 -17.85 10.66 -0.03
N ASP A 258 -18.03 11.30 -1.17
CA ASP A 258 -17.66 12.70 -1.34
C ASP A 258 -18.87 13.61 -1.26
N THR A 259 -18.59 14.85 -0.91
CA THR A 259 -19.45 15.98 -1.16
C THR A 259 -18.72 16.93 -2.11
N SER A 260 -19.46 17.83 -2.74
CA SER A 260 -18.88 18.76 -3.69
C SER A 260 -19.29 20.18 -3.42
N PHE A 261 -18.42 21.13 -3.74
CA PHE A 261 -18.75 22.54 -3.78
C PHE A 261 -18.22 23.17 -5.06
N SER A 262 -18.85 24.28 -5.48
CA SER A 262 -18.40 25.03 -6.64
C SER A 262 -17.44 26.14 -6.20
N LEU A 263 -16.24 26.15 -6.76
CA LEU A 263 -15.24 27.19 -6.54
C LEU A 263 -14.79 27.74 -7.90
N PHE A 264 -15.10 29.03 -8.15
CA PHE A 264 -14.82 29.71 -9.41
C PHE A 264 -15.35 28.99 -10.67
N GLY A 265 -16.49 28.30 -10.56
CA GLY A 265 -17.09 27.53 -11.67
C GLY A 265 -16.53 26.12 -11.84
N THR A 266 -15.54 25.72 -11.03
CA THR A 266 -15.02 24.35 -10.98
C THR A 266 -15.68 23.60 -9.82
N THR A 267 -16.11 22.35 -10.08
CA THR A 267 -16.60 21.47 -9.02
C THR A 267 -15.42 20.82 -8.33
N VAL A 268 -15.35 20.95 -7.01
CA VAL A 268 -14.32 20.36 -6.17
C VAL A 268 -14.97 19.29 -5.30
N TYR A 269 -14.45 18.07 -5.34
CA TYR A 269 -14.87 16.95 -4.50
C TYR A 269 -13.96 16.84 -3.27
N ILE A 270 -14.58 16.62 -2.11
CA ILE A 270 -13.90 16.42 -0.84
C ILE A 270 -14.63 15.31 -0.06
N PRO A 271 -13.96 14.62 0.88
CA PRO A 271 -14.63 13.64 1.73
C PRO A 271 -15.85 14.24 2.45
N ASP A 272 -16.99 13.56 2.41
CA ASP A 272 -18.19 13.93 3.18
C ASP A 272 -17.98 13.56 4.66
N THR A 273 -17.31 14.46 5.38
CA THR A 273 -16.94 14.25 6.78
C THR A 273 -18.15 14.10 7.71
N ALA A 274 -19.31 14.64 7.33
CA ALA A 274 -20.55 14.50 8.08
C ALA A 274 -21.11 13.08 8.03
N GLN A 275 -20.78 12.31 6.99
CA GLN A 275 -21.25 10.94 6.79
C GLN A 275 -20.25 9.86 7.21
N LEU A 276 -19.03 10.19 7.67
CA LEU A 276 -17.98 9.20 7.96
C LEU A 276 -18.42 8.06 8.88
N SER A 277 -19.18 8.36 9.94
CA SER A 277 -19.69 7.32 10.86
C SER A 277 -20.66 6.35 10.18
N THR A 278 -21.37 6.80 9.14
CA THR A 278 -22.26 5.98 8.33
C THR A 278 -21.47 5.25 7.25
N THR A 279 -20.68 5.98 6.46
CA THR A 279 -19.87 5.47 5.34
C THR A 279 -18.93 4.37 5.80
N ASN A 280 -18.14 4.60 6.85
CA ASN A 280 -17.18 3.62 7.35
C ASN A 280 -17.79 2.59 8.32
N SER A 281 -19.12 2.60 8.53
CA SER A 281 -19.78 1.60 9.36
C SER A 281 -19.66 0.20 8.77
N TYR A 282 -19.69 -0.82 9.63
CA TYR A 282 -19.69 -2.23 9.21
C TYR A 282 -20.85 -2.52 8.23
N ALA A 283 -22.02 -1.94 8.50
CA ALA A 283 -23.21 -2.13 7.66
C ALA A 283 -23.03 -1.54 6.25
N SER A 284 -22.47 -0.33 6.15
CA SER A 284 -22.19 0.32 4.86
C SER A 284 -21.15 -0.45 4.04
N VAL A 285 -20.00 -0.79 4.67
CA VAL A 285 -18.93 -1.55 4.00
C VAL A 285 -19.43 -2.90 3.50
N MET A 286 -20.14 -3.66 4.35
CA MET A 286 -20.69 -4.96 3.96
C MET A 286 -21.79 -4.82 2.90
N SER A 287 -22.61 -3.76 2.95
CA SER A 287 -23.63 -3.51 1.93
C SER A 287 -23.00 -3.29 0.55
N ASN A 288 -22.00 -2.40 0.46
CA ASN A 288 -21.26 -2.15 -0.77
C ASN A 288 -20.55 -3.43 -1.25
N ALA A 289 -19.80 -4.11 -0.37
CA ALA A 289 -19.09 -5.32 -0.73
C ALA A 289 -20.01 -6.47 -1.19
N ASN A 290 -21.17 -6.67 -0.55
CA ASN A 290 -22.15 -7.67 -0.97
C ASN A 290 -22.81 -7.31 -2.31
N ASN A 291 -23.11 -6.03 -2.54
CA ASN A 291 -23.61 -5.55 -3.82
C ASN A 291 -22.60 -5.84 -4.94
N CYS A 292 -21.34 -5.46 -4.74
CA CYS A 292 -20.27 -5.71 -5.71
C CYS A 292 -20.05 -7.21 -5.93
N ALA A 293 -20.00 -8.02 -4.87
CA ALA A 293 -19.88 -9.47 -5.01
C ALA A 293 -21.06 -10.07 -5.79
N GLY A 294 -22.29 -9.60 -5.56
CA GLY A 294 -23.47 -10.03 -6.29
C GLY A 294 -23.40 -9.77 -7.80
N LEU A 295 -22.78 -8.66 -8.22
CA LEU A 295 -22.58 -8.33 -9.63
C LEU A 295 -21.35 -9.03 -10.25
N HIS A 296 -20.34 -9.36 -9.45
CA HIS A 296 -19.03 -9.82 -9.92
C HIS A 296 -18.71 -11.25 -9.52
N GLY A 297 -19.68 -12.16 -9.72
CA GLY A 297 -19.46 -13.60 -9.64
C GLY A 297 -19.33 -14.16 -8.22
N GLY A 298 -19.86 -13.47 -7.21
CA GLY A 298 -19.85 -13.91 -5.82
C GLY A 298 -18.52 -13.70 -5.10
N VAL A 299 -17.60 -12.93 -5.68
CA VAL A 299 -16.26 -12.68 -5.11
C VAL A 299 -16.23 -11.28 -4.49
N TYR A 300 -15.78 -11.17 -3.24
CA TYR A 300 -15.59 -9.88 -2.56
C TYR A 300 -14.45 -9.06 -3.18
N PRO A 301 -14.45 -7.72 -3.00
CA PRO A 301 -13.37 -6.87 -3.48
C PRO A 301 -12.03 -7.29 -2.90
N THR A 302 -10.98 -7.21 -3.71
CA THR A 302 -9.61 -7.36 -3.21
C THR A 302 -9.23 -6.16 -2.36
N TYR A 303 -9.67 -4.96 -2.75
CA TYR A 303 -9.40 -3.74 -1.98
C TYR A 303 -10.67 -2.95 -1.71
N VAL A 304 -10.83 -2.48 -0.47
CA VAL A 304 -11.83 -1.50 -0.08
C VAL A 304 -11.10 -0.24 0.33
N LEU A 305 -11.12 0.78 -0.52
CA LEU A 305 -10.41 2.03 -0.30
C LEU A 305 -11.30 3.00 0.49
N THR A 306 -10.76 3.60 1.55
CA THR A 306 -11.52 4.43 2.51
C THR A 306 -10.83 5.77 2.80
N ASP A 307 -11.63 6.78 3.09
CA ASP A 307 -11.20 8.03 3.74
C ASP A 307 -11.51 7.98 5.22
N PHE A 308 -10.61 8.54 6.04
CA PHE A 308 -10.75 8.62 7.50
C PHE A 308 -11.15 7.27 8.14
N TYR A 309 -10.43 6.21 7.76
CA TYR A 309 -10.77 4.80 8.11
C TYR A 309 -10.95 4.54 9.61
N ASP A 310 -10.41 5.40 10.46
CA ASP A 310 -10.49 5.33 11.92
C ASP A 310 -11.86 5.74 12.47
N PHE A 311 -12.67 6.44 11.67
CA PHE A 311 -14.09 6.68 11.97
C PHE A 311 -14.87 5.37 11.87
N GLY A 312 -15.52 4.99 12.98
CA GLY A 312 -16.18 3.69 13.12
C GLY A 312 -15.43 2.68 13.99
N ASN A 313 -14.29 3.08 14.59
CA ASN A 313 -13.57 2.33 15.63
C ASN A 313 -13.24 0.88 15.20
N GLY A 314 -12.74 0.74 13.98
CA GLY A 314 -12.34 -0.55 13.39
C GLY A 314 -13.45 -1.34 12.70
N SER A 315 -14.63 -0.76 12.52
CA SER A 315 -15.72 -1.33 11.72
C SER A 315 -15.29 -1.76 10.31
N VAL A 316 -14.44 -0.99 9.64
CA VAL A 316 -13.89 -1.34 8.32
C VAL A 316 -13.06 -2.63 8.39
N PHE A 317 -12.26 -2.80 9.44
CA PHE A 317 -11.45 -4.00 9.66
C PHE A 317 -12.32 -5.20 10.06
N GLN A 318 -13.37 -4.97 10.83
CA GLN A 318 -14.38 -5.99 11.13
C GLN A 318 -15.05 -6.51 9.84
N ALA A 319 -15.38 -5.61 8.91
CA ALA A 319 -15.94 -5.98 7.62
C ALA A 319 -14.94 -6.79 6.76
N ALA A 320 -13.66 -6.37 6.71
CA ALA A 320 -12.62 -7.15 6.04
C ALA A 320 -12.42 -8.53 6.66
N ALA A 321 -12.42 -8.65 7.99
CA ALA A 321 -12.35 -9.93 8.68
C ALA A 321 -13.52 -10.85 8.27
N ARG A 322 -14.75 -10.28 8.19
CA ARG A 322 -15.93 -11.00 7.72
C ARG A 322 -15.79 -11.48 6.27
N MET A 323 -15.35 -10.63 5.34
CA MET A 323 -15.14 -11.00 3.93
C MET A 323 -14.05 -12.05 3.77
N ASN A 324 -13.02 -12.02 4.61
CA ASN A 324 -11.94 -12.99 4.62
C ASN A 324 -12.28 -14.30 5.36
N GLY A 325 -13.36 -14.34 6.14
CA GLY A 325 -13.71 -15.50 6.95
C GLY A 325 -12.76 -15.73 8.13
N VAL A 326 -12.14 -14.66 8.65
CA VAL A 326 -11.23 -14.68 9.80
C VAL A 326 -11.88 -14.01 11.02
N GLN A 327 -11.35 -14.29 12.21
CA GLN A 327 -11.87 -13.68 13.44
C GLN A 327 -11.41 -12.22 13.56
N TYR A 328 -12.34 -11.31 13.81
CA TYR A 328 -12.01 -9.93 14.15
C TYR A 328 -11.71 -9.82 15.64
N THR A 329 -10.49 -9.39 15.98
CA THR A 329 -10.14 -9.02 17.35
C THR A 329 -10.11 -7.50 17.44
N ALA A 330 -11.07 -6.94 18.17
CA ALA A 330 -11.13 -5.49 18.38
C ALA A 330 -9.88 -5.00 19.10
N LYS A 331 -9.34 -3.89 18.61
CA LYS A 331 -8.22 -3.16 19.21
C LYS A 331 -8.47 -1.66 19.03
N PRO A 332 -7.80 -0.79 19.80
CA PRO A 332 -7.83 0.65 19.54
C PRO A 332 -7.38 0.93 18.11
N ILE A 333 -8.14 1.77 17.40
CA ILE A 333 -7.84 2.23 16.04
C ILE A 333 -7.63 3.73 16.08
N GLY A 334 -6.45 4.17 15.68
CA GLY A 334 -6.05 5.56 15.66
C GLY A 334 -6.37 6.29 16.97
N ASN A 335 -6.55 7.60 16.83
CA ASN A 335 -7.21 8.44 17.81
C ASN A 335 -8.34 9.14 17.05
N ALA A 336 -9.53 8.52 16.94
CA ALA A 336 -10.71 9.05 16.23
C ALA A 336 -11.30 10.35 16.83
N THR A 337 -10.48 11.11 17.56
CA THR A 337 -10.80 12.35 18.25
C THR A 337 -9.60 13.30 18.19
N LYS A 338 -9.11 13.67 17.00
CA LYS A 338 -8.58 15.04 16.83
C LYS A 338 -9.74 16.04 16.69
N SER A 339 -10.83 15.83 17.43
CA SER A 339 -11.83 16.86 17.69
C SER A 339 -11.24 17.83 18.71
N SER A 340 -11.01 19.06 18.28
CA SER A 340 -10.62 20.25 19.05
C SER A 340 -10.98 20.24 20.55
N SER A 341 -10.08 19.73 21.39
CA SER A 341 -9.99 20.02 22.83
C SER A 341 -8.66 19.44 23.34
N GLY A 342 -7.82 20.08 24.14
CA GLY A 342 -7.79 21.36 24.82
C GLY A 342 -6.43 21.40 25.53
N SER A 343 -5.98 22.61 25.84
CA SER A 343 -4.69 22.94 26.45
C SER A 343 -4.23 22.00 27.58
N SER A 344 -2.94 21.67 27.61
CA SER A 344 -2.27 21.24 28.85
C SER A 344 -0.79 21.62 28.90
N SER A 345 -0.50 22.77 29.51
CA SER A 345 0.68 23.05 30.33
C SER A 345 0.46 24.41 31.02
N GLY A 346 0.62 24.62 32.33
CA GLY A 346 0.98 23.74 33.43
C GLY A 346 0.64 24.41 34.77
N ASN A 347 0.71 23.62 35.84
CA ASN A 347 0.52 24.01 37.24
C ASN A 347 1.41 25.17 37.71
N ALA A 348 0.88 26.03 38.58
CA ALA A 348 1.57 26.47 39.79
C ALA A 348 0.57 26.93 40.87
N SER A 349 0.85 26.51 42.10
CA SER A 349 0.03 26.57 43.31
C SER A 349 -0.09 27.98 43.93
N GLY A 350 -1.15 28.21 44.72
CA GLY A 350 -1.22 29.34 45.65
C GLY A 350 -2.57 29.47 46.36
N SER A 351 -2.63 29.02 47.62
CA SER A 351 -3.76 29.24 48.54
C SER A 351 -3.98 30.72 48.85
N GLY A 352 -5.24 31.13 48.96
CA GLY A 352 -5.61 32.44 49.52
C GLY A 352 -7.10 32.76 49.41
N SER A 353 -7.82 32.64 50.53
CA SER A 353 -9.21 33.08 50.68
C SER A 353 -9.32 34.61 50.63
N SER A 354 -10.21 35.15 49.79
CA SER A 354 -10.96 36.37 50.09
C SER A 354 -12.04 36.63 49.05
N SER A 355 -13.25 36.87 49.56
CA SER A 355 -14.42 37.37 48.87
C SER A 355 -14.21 38.77 48.28
N THR A 356 -14.55 38.98 47.01
CA THR A 356 -15.01 40.27 46.49
C THR A 356 -15.88 40.08 45.26
N SER A 357 -17.08 40.63 45.33
CA SER A 357 -18.04 40.82 44.25
C SER A 357 -17.44 41.64 43.09
N ALA A 358 -17.66 41.22 41.85
CA ALA A 358 -17.45 42.08 40.69
C ALA A 358 -18.49 41.78 39.61
N LYS A 359 -19.03 42.86 39.05
CA LYS A 359 -20.21 42.97 38.22
C LYS A 359 -20.00 42.38 36.82
N VAL A 360 -21.04 41.73 36.30
CA VAL A 360 -21.19 41.36 34.90
C VAL A 360 -21.37 42.63 34.07
N HIS A 361 -20.45 42.88 33.14
CA HIS A 361 -20.64 43.82 32.04
C HIS A 361 -20.81 43.04 30.74
N ILE A 362 -21.99 43.14 30.15
CA ILE A 362 -22.30 42.68 28.79
C ILE A 362 -21.73 43.74 27.85
N GLY A 363 -20.71 43.37 27.07
CA GLY A 363 -20.15 44.18 26.00
C GLY A 363 -20.30 43.44 24.67
N ALA A 364 -21.18 43.93 23.80
CA ALA A 364 -21.28 43.51 22.41
C ALA A 364 -20.05 44.03 21.63
N GLY A 365 -19.43 43.18 20.82
CA GLY A 365 -18.27 43.56 20.01
C GLY A 365 -17.85 42.49 19.01
N THR A 366 -18.47 42.54 17.83
CA THR A 366 -17.92 42.22 16.49
C THR A 366 -17.03 40.97 16.32
N VAL A 367 -17.62 39.94 15.70
CA VAL A 367 -16.91 38.82 15.06
C VAL A 367 -16.27 39.33 13.76
N ALA A 368 -14.94 39.35 13.69
CA ALA A 368 -14.20 39.60 12.46
C ALA A 368 -13.96 38.27 11.74
N LEU A 369 -14.60 38.08 10.58
CA LEU A 369 -14.27 37.03 9.63
C LEU A 369 -12.87 37.31 9.05
N ALA A 370 -11.93 36.39 9.25
CA ALA A 370 -10.67 36.37 8.53
C ALA A 370 -10.90 35.74 7.14
N ILE A 371 -10.98 36.59 6.11
CA ILE A 371 -10.92 36.19 4.70
C ILE A 371 -9.44 36.22 4.32
N THR A 372 -8.79 35.06 4.23
CA THR A 372 -7.46 34.95 3.62
C THR A 372 -7.60 34.89 2.11
N SER A 373 -7.08 35.92 1.46
CA SER A 373 -6.99 36.10 0.01
C SER A 373 -5.99 35.14 -0.62
N LEU A 374 -6.45 34.34 -1.58
CA LEU A 374 -5.62 33.58 -2.51
C LEU A 374 -5.29 34.48 -3.71
N ALA A 375 -4.04 34.93 -3.82
CA ALA A 375 -3.55 35.64 -5.00
C ALA A 375 -2.98 34.61 -6.00
N LEU A 376 -3.65 34.44 -7.14
CA LEU A 376 -3.09 33.72 -8.30
C LEU A 376 -2.09 34.62 -9.04
N ALA A 377 -0.91 34.08 -9.32
CA ALA A 377 -0.02 34.59 -10.35
C ALA A 377 -0.27 33.78 -11.64
N SER A 378 -0.85 34.45 -12.63
CA SER A 378 -0.93 33.98 -14.02
C SER A 378 0.33 34.41 -14.79
N SER A 379 1.04 33.46 -15.37
CA SER A 379 1.92 33.64 -16.53
C SER A 379 2.24 32.24 -17.07
N LEU A 380 1.53 31.77 -18.09
CA LEU A 380 1.79 31.91 -19.53
C LEU A 380 2.72 30.81 -20.07
N LEU A 381 2.14 30.02 -20.99
CA LEU A 381 2.69 28.96 -21.86
C LEU A 381 2.85 27.57 -21.24
#